data_AF-A0AAD0T5G1-F1
#
_entry.id   AF-A0AAD0T5G1-F1
#
_cell.length_a   1.000
_cell.length_b   1.000
_cell.length_c   1.000
_cell.angle_alpha   90.00
_cell.angle_beta   90.00
_cell.angle_gamma   90.00
#
_symmetry.space_group_name_H-M   'P 1'
#
loop_
_entity.id
_entity.type
_entity.pdbx_description
1 polymer ?
#
loop_
_entity_poly.entity_id
_entity_poly.type
_entity_poly.pdbx_seq_one_letter_code
_entity_poly.pdbx_strand_id
1 'polypeptide(L)'
;MVTKNFKEIHNNTQLEALKNEVKGNLFEFLVARQIAIVSKVESLFLKNVDSELLTMMREYESWLRQYDRNLLAKLPLLAIEMAKDLSSNIEGEIKNVTVVGKRHDHIIKERLHEADIVVQVQDIKSGDLKIVPISLKLVKSGANITTKSAGAKSIFEKYFRSYDSIGFVQNTLNEFIDKEFDRFASSLYNRHGLEYSGRFDSLWTKTQLPGELKGADRDDLYILYRHLIKHYHEIFTKLLSQDKAKFIESLLPLMGLGNKDVVQGICFYRHKSYDLDYCHVVNYTEVEEIRIHELNPEISSFNICIGGDNLQVRVKPMNKFTAPSYKINCSMKFKRKD
;
A
#
# COMPACT_ATOMS: atom_id res chain seq x y z
N MET A 1 13.73 -32.61 14.57
CA MET A 1 13.27 -32.08 13.27
C MET A 1 11.81 -31.71 13.43
N VAL A 2 11.51 -30.42 13.58
CA VAL A 2 10.14 -29.91 13.57
C VAL A 2 10.05 -29.05 12.32
N THR A 3 9.63 -29.67 11.22
CA THR A 3 9.13 -28.92 10.06
C THR A 3 7.92 -28.14 10.54
N LYS A 4 7.99 -26.81 10.57
CA LYS A 4 6.76 -26.01 10.58
C LYS A 4 6.05 -26.38 9.29
N ASN A 5 5.03 -27.25 9.39
CA ASN A 5 4.14 -27.50 8.27
C ASN A 5 3.64 -26.14 7.81
N PHE A 6 3.93 -25.80 6.55
CA PHE A 6 3.18 -24.77 5.85
C PHE A 6 1.70 -24.99 6.19
N LYS A 7 0.99 -23.94 6.62
CA LYS A 7 -0.43 -24.01 7.03
C LYS A 7 -1.17 -24.93 6.06
N GLU A 8 -1.96 -25.88 6.57
CA GLU A 8 -2.76 -26.77 5.71
C GLU A 8 -3.49 -25.93 4.66
N ILE A 9 -3.23 -26.24 3.39
CA ILE A 9 -3.78 -25.51 2.26
C ILE A 9 -5.09 -26.19 1.89
N HIS A 10 -6.21 -25.56 2.24
CA HIS A 10 -7.54 -26.09 2.00
C HIS A 10 -8.19 -25.55 0.72
N ASN A 11 -7.64 -24.48 0.12
CA ASN A 11 -8.17 -23.89 -1.12
C ASN A 11 -7.13 -23.08 -1.91
N ASN A 12 -7.48 -22.75 -3.16
CA ASN A 12 -6.64 -21.96 -4.08
C ASN A 12 -6.31 -20.56 -3.55
N THR A 13 -7.20 -19.93 -2.76
CA THR A 13 -6.94 -18.61 -2.17
C THR A 13 -5.82 -18.67 -1.14
N GLN A 14 -5.81 -19.71 -0.29
CA GLN A 14 -4.74 -19.95 0.67
C GLN A 14 -3.42 -20.28 -0.03
N LEU A 15 -3.47 -21.05 -1.13
CA LEU A 15 -2.29 -21.35 -1.94
C LEU A 15 -1.68 -20.07 -2.53
N GLU A 16 -2.48 -19.21 -3.13
CA GLU A 16 -2.01 -17.93 -3.69
C GLU A 16 -1.51 -16.97 -2.62
N ALA A 17 -2.16 -16.92 -1.45
CA ALA A 17 -1.68 -16.13 -0.31
C ALA A 17 -0.30 -16.61 0.16
N LEU A 18 -0.12 -17.92 0.32
CA LEU A 18 1.18 -18.49 0.70
C LEU A 18 2.24 -18.25 -0.37
N LYS A 19 1.90 -18.42 -1.65
CA LYS A 19 2.81 -18.11 -2.77
C LYS A 19 3.26 -16.65 -2.74
N ASN A 20 2.34 -15.72 -2.44
CA ASN A 20 2.66 -14.30 -2.31
C ASN A 20 3.55 -13.99 -1.11
N GLU A 21 3.34 -14.67 0.02
CA GLU A 21 4.23 -14.56 1.18
C GLU A 21 5.63 -15.08 0.85
N VAL A 22 5.73 -16.32 0.35
CA VAL A 22 6.99 -16.99 0.00
C VAL A 22 7.81 -16.15 -0.99
N LYS A 23 7.18 -15.69 -2.07
CA LYS A 23 7.88 -14.93 -3.11
C LYS A 23 8.37 -13.57 -2.61
N GLY A 24 7.59 -12.89 -1.77
CA GLY A 24 7.96 -11.58 -1.21
C GLY A 24 9.18 -11.69 -0.30
N ASN A 25 9.12 -12.60 0.66
CA ASN A 25 10.21 -12.81 1.63
C ASN A 25 11.52 -13.26 0.95
N LEU A 26 11.44 -14.18 -0.01
CA LEU A 26 12.62 -14.59 -0.78
C LEU A 26 13.18 -13.42 -1.59
N PHE A 27 12.31 -12.63 -2.22
CA PHE A 27 12.74 -11.45 -2.98
C PHE A 27 13.46 -10.43 -2.09
N GLU A 28 12.91 -10.10 -0.92
CA GLU A 28 13.53 -9.19 0.05
C GLU A 28 14.92 -9.66 0.47
N PHE A 29 15.06 -10.93 0.83
CA PHE A 29 16.35 -11.51 1.20
C PHE A 29 17.37 -11.47 0.04
N LEU A 30 16.94 -11.85 -1.16
CA LEU A 30 17.78 -11.86 -2.35
C LEU A 30 18.25 -10.45 -2.73
N VAL A 31 17.37 -9.45 -2.67
CA VAL A 31 17.72 -8.05 -2.93
C VAL A 31 18.75 -7.57 -1.90
N ALA A 32 18.54 -7.85 -0.61
CA ALA A 32 19.48 -7.46 0.44
C ALA A 32 20.88 -8.06 0.21
N ARG A 33 20.94 -9.35 -0.08
CA ARG A 33 22.20 -10.02 -0.41
C ARG A 33 22.87 -9.40 -1.63
N GLN A 34 22.09 -9.08 -2.66
CA GLN A 34 22.63 -8.55 -3.89
C GLN A 34 23.10 -7.09 -3.77
N ILE A 35 22.44 -6.27 -2.95
CA ILE A 35 22.97 -4.95 -2.55
C ILE A 35 24.32 -5.14 -1.85
N ALA A 36 24.42 -6.10 -0.93
CA ALA A 36 25.68 -6.38 -0.22
C ALA A 36 26.80 -6.85 -1.15
N ILE A 37 26.49 -7.66 -2.18
CA ILE A 37 27.45 -8.08 -3.21
C ILE A 37 27.95 -6.89 -4.01
N VAL A 38 27.04 -6.07 -4.57
CA VAL A 38 27.38 -4.90 -5.38
C VAL A 38 28.18 -3.88 -4.56
N SER A 39 27.87 -3.75 -3.27
CA SER A 39 28.55 -2.85 -2.34
C SER A 39 29.81 -3.45 -1.70
N LYS A 40 30.20 -4.68 -2.06
CA LYS A 40 31.39 -5.39 -1.51
C LYS A 40 31.36 -5.59 0.02
N VAL A 41 30.18 -5.74 0.60
CA VAL A 41 29.96 -6.00 2.05
C VAL A 41 29.27 -7.34 2.31
N GLU A 42 29.27 -8.27 1.35
CA GLU A 42 28.62 -9.58 1.47
C GLU A 42 29.13 -10.37 2.70
N SER A 43 30.43 -10.35 2.99
CA SER A 43 30.97 -11.06 4.16
C SER A 43 30.37 -10.57 5.48
N LEU A 44 30.15 -9.26 5.60
CA LEU A 44 29.52 -8.68 6.79
C LEU A 44 28.01 -9.00 6.82
N PHE A 45 27.34 -8.90 5.67
CA PHE A 45 25.95 -9.30 5.53
C PHE A 45 25.73 -10.74 6.01
N LEU A 46 26.47 -11.71 5.46
CA LEU A 46 26.35 -13.14 5.80
C LEU A 46 26.64 -13.43 7.27
N LYS A 47 27.57 -12.69 7.89
CA LYS A 47 27.87 -12.80 9.33
C LYS A 47 26.71 -12.30 10.20
N ASN A 48 25.94 -11.32 9.72
CA ASN A 48 24.85 -10.68 10.44
C ASN A 48 23.47 -11.31 10.16
N VAL A 49 23.36 -12.21 9.17
CA VAL A 49 22.12 -12.92 8.90
C VAL A 49 21.85 -13.93 10.02
N ASP A 50 20.64 -13.85 10.59
CA ASP A 50 20.19 -14.78 11.60
C ASP A 50 19.97 -16.20 11.04
N SER A 51 20.36 -17.21 11.82
CA SER A 51 20.19 -18.63 11.50
C SER A 51 18.71 -19.04 11.31
N GLU A 52 17.79 -18.42 12.06
CA GLU A 52 16.36 -18.66 11.90
C GLU A 52 15.86 -18.15 10.53
N LEU A 53 16.33 -16.97 10.13
CA LEU A 53 16.01 -16.39 8.83
C LEU A 53 16.54 -17.28 7.69
N LEU A 54 17.78 -17.78 7.79
CA LEU A 54 18.34 -18.71 6.79
C LEU A 54 17.53 -20.01 6.69
N THR A 55 17.08 -20.54 7.83
CA THR A 55 16.24 -21.74 7.87
C THR A 55 14.91 -21.48 7.16
N MET A 56 14.27 -20.35 7.45
CA MET A 56 13.02 -19.93 6.80
C MET A 56 13.21 -19.75 5.27
N MET A 57 14.32 -19.16 4.82
CA MET A 57 14.58 -19.00 3.38
C MET A 57 14.74 -20.35 2.67
N ARG A 58 15.38 -21.33 3.31
CA ARG A 58 15.51 -22.70 2.76
C ARG A 58 14.15 -23.40 2.65
N GLU A 59 13.27 -23.21 3.63
CA GLU A 59 11.91 -23.75 3.59
C GLU A 59 11.11 -23.13 2.44
N TYR A 60 11.16 -21.80 2.30
CA TYR A 60 10.51 -21.06 1.21
C TYR A 60 11.04 -21.45 -0.18
N GLU A 61 12.35 -21.61 -0.32
CA GLU A 61 12.98 -22.09 -1.54
C GLU A 61 12.52 -23.51 -1.91
N SER A 62 12.52 -24.42 -0.92
CA SER A 62 12.06 -25.81 -1.08
C SER A 62 10.60 -25.87 -1.50
N TRP A 63 9.77 -24.99 -0.94
CA TRP A 63 8.38 -24.84 -1.33
C TRP A 63 8.26 -24.38 -2.80
N LEU A 64 8.93 -23.31 -3.22
CA LEU A 64 8.86 -22.88 -4.64
C LEU A 64 9.38 -23.95 -5.60
N ARG A 65 10.39 -24.73 -5.21
CA ARG A 65 10.91 -25.83 -6.03
C ARG A 65 9.85 -26.89 -6.35
N GLN A 66 8.89 -27.07 -5.44
CA GLN A 66 7.76 -27.98 -5.61
C GLN A 66 6.61 -27.34 -6.39
N TYR A 67 6.28 -26.06 -6.12
CA TYR A 67 5.04 -25.44 -6.61
C TYR A 67 5.19 -24.45 -7.79
N ASP A 68 6.34 -23.77 -7.93
CA ASP A 68 6.58 -22.81 -9.03
C ASP A 68 8.09 -22.66 -9.32
N ARG A 69 8.64 -23.61 -10.10
CA ARG A 69 10.06 -23.61 -10.48
C ARG A 69 10.46 -22.44 -11.36
N ASN A 70 9.53 -21.91 -12.18
CA ASN A 70 9.82 -20.75 -13.01
C ASN A 70 10.03 -19.51 -12.12
N LEU A 71 9.14 -19.29 -11.15
CA LEU A 71 9.31 -18.21 -10.17
C LEU A 71 10.62 -18.35 -9.40
N LEU A 72 10.96 -19.55 -8.93
CA LEU A 72 12.24 -19.81 -8.24
C LEU A 72 13.46 -19.39 -9.09
N ALA A 73 13.44 -19.71 -10.39
CA ALA A 73 14.53 -19.36 -11.31
C ALA A 73 14.60 -17.86 -11.62
N LYS A 74 13.45 -17.17 -11.63
CA LYS A 74 13.35 -15.75 -12.01
C LYS A 74 13.61 -14.79 -10.85
N LEU A 75 13.29 -15.17 -9.62
CA LEU A 75 13.47 -14.34 -8.43
C LEU A 75 14.90 -13.77 -8.28
N PRO A 76 15.99 -14.54 -8.44
CA PRO A 76 17.34 -14.00 -8.36
C PRO A 76 17.64 -12.94 -9.42
N LEU A 77 17.12 -13.11 -10.65
CA LEU A 77 17.32 -12.15 -11.74
C LEU A 77 16.62 -10.82 -11.45
N LEU A 78 15.38 -10.89 -10.95
CA LEU A 78 14.62 -9.70 -10.51
C LEU A 78 15.33 -8.98 -9.35
N ALA A 79 15.91 -9.74 -8.40
CA ALA A 79 16.62 -9.19 -7.27
C ALA A 79 17.92 -8.48 -7.69
N ILE A 80 18.63 -8.99 -8.70
CA ILE A 80 19.80 -8.35 -9.30
C ILE A 80 19.49 -6.97 -9.85
N GLU A 81 18.45 -6.86 -10.67
CA GLU A 81 18.10 -5.59 -11.29
C GLU A 81 17.58 -4.59 -10.24
N MET A 82 16.77 -5.03 -9.28
CA MET A 82 16.30 -4.16 -8.20
C MET A 82 17.45 -3.67 -7.30
N ALA A 83 18.41 -4.53 -6.97
CA ALA A 83 19.57 -4.14 -6.16
C ALA A 83 20.49 -3.14 -6.86
N LYS A 84 20.67 -3.28 -8.19
CA LYS A 84 21.42 -2.30 -9.00
C LYS A 84 20.75 -0.93 -8.95
N ASP A 85 19.45 -0.88 -9.19
CA ASP A 85 18.69 0.37 -9.18
C ASP A 85 18.71 1.02 -7.79
N LEU A 86 18.50 0.25 -6.72
CA LEU A 86 18.58 0.77 -5.35
C LEU A 86 19.96 1.32 -5.04
N SER A 87 21.02 0.56 -5.32
CA SER A 87 22.39 0.98 -5.03
C SER A 87 22.78 2.25 -5.80
N SER A 88 22.23 2.43 -7.01
CA SER A 88 22.47 3.63 -7.83
C SER A 88 21.71 4.86 -7.36
N ASN A 89 20.63 4.68 -6.57
CA ASN A 89 19.78 5.76 -6.04
C ASN A 89 20.05 6.05 -4.54
N ILE A 90 20.97 5.33 -3.90
CA ILE A 90 21.36 5.57 -2.51
C ILE A 90 22.69 6.31 -2.50
N GLU A 91 22.68 7.55 -2.01
CA GLU A 91 23.87 8.38 -1.94
C GLU A 91 24.81 7.95 -0.81
N GLY A 92 26.07 7.69 -1.14
CA GLY A 92 27.13 7.38 -0.18
C GLY A 92 27.67 5.96 -0.29
N GLU A 93 28.56 5.58 0.62
CA GLU A 93 29.15 4.24 0.62
C GLU A 93 28.39 3.30 1.56
N ILE A 94 27.77 2.26 1.01
CA ILE A 94 27.06 1.25 1.82
C ILE A 94 28.09 0.41 2.60
N LYS A 95 28.03 0.50 3.93
CA LYS A 95 28.91 -0.23 4.85
C LYS A 95 28.29 -1.52 5.37
N ASN A 96 26.97 -1.61 5.41
CA ASN A 96 26.26 -2.78 5.92
C ASN A 96 24.84 -2.85 5.36
N VAL A 97 24.29 -4.05 5.29
CA VAL A 97 22.93 -4.34 4.83
C VAL A 97 22.28 -5.30 5.83
N THR A 98 21.04 -5.05 6.23
CA THR A 98 20.30 -5.89 7.18
C THR A 98 18.88 -6.12 6.69
N VAL A 99 18.40 -7.37 6.74
CA VAL A 99 16.99 -7.71 6.52
C VAL A 99 16.22 -7.55 7.83
N VAL A 100 15.17 -6.72 7.82
CA VAL A 100 14.40 -6.33 9.03
C VAL A 100 13.01 -6.93 9.07
N GLY A 101 12.37 -7.20 7.92
CA GLY A 101 10.93 -7.48 7.77
C GLY A 101 10.28 -8.50 8.72
N LYS A 102 11.07 -9.35 9.41
CA LYS A 102 10.58 -10.33 10.39
C LYS A 102 11.28 -10.35 11.76
N ARG A 103 12.16 -9.40 12.08
CA ARG A 103 12.71 -9.32 13.45
C ARG A 103 11.57 -9.00 14.44
N HIS A 104 11.46 -9.78 15.51
CA HIS A 104 10.46 -9.61 16.58
C HIS A 104 10.76 -8.40 17.50
N ASP A 105 11.75 -7.59 17.14
CA ASP A 105 12.13 -6.42 17.91
C ASP A 105 11.14 -5.28 17.66
N HIS A 106 10.18 -5.15 18.58
CA HIS A 106 9.14 -4.12 18.55
C HIS A 106 9.72 -2.70 18.48
N ILE A 107 10.90 -2.46 19.08
CA ILE A 107 11.56 -1.15 19.11
C ILE A 107 12.09 -0.77 17.71
N ILE A 108 12.60 -1.74 16.96
CA ILE A 108 13.09 -1.54 15.59
C ILE A 108 11.92 -1.35 14.62
N LYS A 109 10.81 -2.10 14.80
CA LYS A 109 9.60 -1.93 13.97
C LYS A 109 8.90 -0.58 14.16
N GLU A 110 8.91 -0.03 15.37
CA GLU A 110 8.37 1.31 15.63
C GLU A 110 9.23 2.42 15.04
N ARG A 111 10.56 2.27 14.97
CA ARG A 111 11.46 3.29 14.41
C ARG A 111 11.67 3.18 12.90
N LEU A 112 11.62 1.98 12.33
CA LEU A 112 11.97 1.70 10.93
C LEU A 112 10.76 1.36 10.06
N HIS A 113 9.53 1.61 10.54
CA HIS A 113 8.23 1.52 9.82
C HIS A 113 8.23 0.90 8.41
N GLU A 114 7.49 -0.18 8.18
CA GLU A 114 7.26 -0.81 6.86
C GLU A 114 8.54 -1.14 6.04
N ALA A 115 9.76 -0.99 6.59
CA ALA A 115 11.01 -1.32 5.92
C ALA A 115 11.33 -2.82 5.97
N ASP A 116 11.71 -3.36 4.82
CA ASP A 116 12.08 -4.75 4.64
C ASP A 116 13.60 -4.92 4.77
N ILE A 117 14.35 -3.91 4.32
CA ILE A 117 15.82 -3.84 4.36
C ILE A 117 16.24 -2.52 4.99
N VAL A 118 17.36 -2.53 5.68
CA VAL A 118 18.05 -1.32 6.16
C VAL A 118 19.48 -1.35 5.69
N VAL A 119 19.94 -0.25 5.11
CA VAL A 119 21.34 -0.06 4.76
C VAL A 119 21.98 1.01 5.64
N GLN A 120 23.22 0.76 6.05
CA GLN A 120 24.06 1.75 6.73
C GLN A 120 24.98 2.36 5.70
N VAL A 121 24.90 3.67 5.54
CA VAL A 121 25.59 4.40 4.48
C VAL A 121 26.51 5.43 5.13
N GLN A 122 27.77 5.46 4.71
CA GLN A 122 28.67 6.52 5.08
C GLN A 122 28.53 7.68 4.08
N ASP A 123 28.15 8.84 4.59
CA ASP A 123 28.07 10.06 3.80
C ASP A 123 29.48 10.46 3.33
N ILE A 124 29.64 10.68 2.01
CA ILE A 124 30.96 10.97 1.42
C ILE A 124 31.46 12.35 1.83
N LYS A 125 30.56 13.31 2.11
CA LYS A 125 30.92 14.70 2.44
C LYS A 125 31.17 14.87 3.94
N SER A 126 30.27 14.35 4.80
CA SER A 126 30.40 14.54 6.25
C SER A 126 31.13 13.40 6.95
N GLY A 127 31.25 12.22 6.33
CA GLY A 127 31.81 11.02 6.94
C GLY A 127 30.86 10.33 7.93
N ASP A 128 29.68 10.90 8.17
CA ASP A 128 28.70 10.38 9.13
C ASP A 128 28.03 9.11 8.63
N LEU A 129 27.69 8.23 9.57
CA LEU A 129 26.91 7.04 9.28
C LEU A 129 25.41 7.38 9.31
N LYS A 130 24.73 7.17 8.19
CA LYS A 130 23.28 7.33 8.02
C LYS A 130 22.62 5.97 7.87
N ILE A 131 21.36 5.89 8.33
CA ILE A 131 20.51 4.72 8.17
C ILE A 131 19.49 5.03 7.08
N VAL A 132 19.46 4.22 6.02
CA VAL A 132 18.46 4.34 4.95
C VAL A 132 17.54 3.12 5.01
N PRO A 133 16.29 3.28 5.46
CA PRO A 133 15.30 2.22 5.40
C PRO A 133 14.79 2.05 3.97
N ILE A 134 14.63 0.79 3.55
CA ILE A 134 14.16 0.42 2.21
C ILE A 134 12.91 -0.45 2.34
N SER A 135 11.84 -0.06 1.66
CA SER A 135 10.64 -0.87 1.46
C SER A 135 10.65 -1.46 0.05
N LEU A 136 10.34 -2.75 -0.07
CA LEU A 136 10.36 -3.50 -1.31
C LEU A 136 8.97 -3.97 -1.71
N LYS A 137 8.69 -3.92 -3.01
CA LYS A 137 7.48 -4.52 -3.58
C LYS A 137 7.82 -5.28 -4.85
N LEU A 138 7.36 -6.53 -4.93
CA LEU A 138 7.42 -7.36 -6.13
C LEU A 138 6.02 -7.45 -6.75
N VAL A 139 5.83 -6.80 -7.90
CA VAL A 139 4.48 -6.50 -8.42
C VAL A 139 4.33 -6.91 -9.87
N LYS A 140 3.16 -7.45 -10.22
CA LYS A 140 2.79 -7.72 -11.61
C LYS A 140 2.63 -6.41 -12.38
N SER A 141 3.25 -6.28 -13.55
CA SER A 141 3.09 -5.13 -14.43
C SER A 141 1.64 -4.80 -14.74
N GLY A 142 1.30 -3.51 -14.71
CA GLY A 142 -0.05 -3.00 -14.94
C GLY A 142 -1.00 -3.17 -13.74
N ALA A 143 -0.58 -3.77 -12.63
CA ALA A 143 -1.39 -3.83 -11.42
C ALA A 143 -1.37 -2.49 -10.65
N ASN A 144 -2.52 -2.09 -10.12
CA ASN A 144 -2.57 -1.04 -9.10
C ASN A 144 -2.09 -1.61 -7.76
N ILE A 145 -1.16 -0.92 -7.11
CA ILE A 145 -0.62 -1.34 -5.83
C ILE A 145 -1.51 -0.75 -4.75
N THR A 146 -2.35 -1.56 -4.13
CA THR A 146 -3.12 -1.10 -2.96
C THR A 146 -2.16 -0.83 -1.81
N THR A 147 -2.25 0.37 -1.25
CA THR A 147 -1.30 0.85 -0.22
C THR A 147 -1.99 0.97 1.14
N LYS A 148 -3.17 1.60 1.18
CA LYS A 148 -3.94 1.75 2.40
C LYS A 148 -5.43 1.64 2.16
N SER A 149 -6.13 1.22 3.21
CA SER A 149 -7.58 1.36 3.33
C SER A 149 -7.86 2.07 4.64
N ALA A 150 -8.30 3.31 4.56
CA ALA A 150 -8.65 4.14 5.71
C ALA A 150 -10.18 4.13 5.94
N GLY A 151 -10.60 4.40 7.18
CA GLY A 151 -12.01 4.64 7.48
C GLY A 151 -12.44 5.99 6.93
N ALA A 152 -13.58 6.04 6.25
CA ALA A 152 -14.12 7.27 5.69
C ALA A 152 -14.33 8.37 6.74
N LYS A 153 -14.77 7.98 7.95
CA LYS A 153 -15.06 8.90 9.06
C LYS A 153 -13.85 9.27 9.94
N SER A 154 -12.64 8.89 9.56
CA SER A 154 -11.43 9.16 10.37
C SER A 154 -10.16 9.39 9.58
N ILE A 155 -10.20 9.38 8.25
CA ILE A 155 -9.01 9.50 7.39
C ILE A 155 -8.26 10.81 7.65
N PHE A 156 -8.96 11.94 7.77
CA PHE A 156 -8.33 13.25 7.91
C PHE A 156 -7.73 13.43 9.30
N GLU A 157 -8.50 13.11 10.34
CA GLU A 157 -7.99 13.10 11.72
C GLU A 157 -6.85 12.12 11.94
N LYS A 158 -6.72 11.06 11.12
CA LYS A 158 -5.64 10.09 11.28
C LYS A 158 -4.36 10.55 10.58
N TYR A 159 -4.46 11.06 9.36
CA TYR A 159 -3.29 11.27 8.49
C TYR A 159 -2.92 12.74 8.29
N PHE A 160 -3.87 13.67 8.48
CA PHE A 160 -3.69 15.12 8.25
C PHE A 160 -3.67 15.89 9.58
N ARG A 161 -3.15 15.27 10.64
CA ARG A 161 -3.14 15.82 12.03
C ARG A 161 -2.37 17.13 12.19
N SER A 162 -1.46 17.44 11.26
CA SER A 162 -0.64 18.65 11.28
C SER A 162 -1.39 19.93 10.88
N TYR A 163 -2.68 19.82 10.53
CA TYR A 163 -3.56 20.94 10.20
C TYR A 163 -4.45 21.30 11.41
N ASP A 164 -4.47 22.57 11.79
CA ASP A 164 -5.13 23.03 13.03
C ASP A 164 -6.65 22.78 13.05
N SER A 165 -7.32 22.82 11.88
CA SER A 165 -8.78 22.66 11.77
C SER A 165 -9.23 21.25 11.40
N ILE A 166 -8.36 20.23 11.48
CA ILE A 166 -8.66 18.92 10.87
C ILE A 166 -9.81 18.17 11.56
N GLY A 167 -9.96 18.32 12.89
CA GLY A 167 -11.07 17.72 13.63
C GLY A 167 -12.43 18.30 13.20
N PHE A 168 -12.51 19.62 13.00
CA PHE A 168 -13.72 20.25 12.48
C PHE A 168 -14.05 19.79 11.06
N VAL A 169 -13.04 19.68 10.19
CA VAL A 169 -13.19 19.16 8.82
C VAL A 169 -13.71 17.72 8.82
N GLN A 170 -13.15 16.84 9.67
CA GLN A 170 -13.59 15.45 9.78
C GLN A 170 -15.01 15.33 10.34
N ASN A 171 -15.37 16.13 11.36
CA ASN A 171 -16.72 16.14 11.92
C ASN A 171 -17.77 16.61 10.90
N THR A 172 -17.47 17.68 10.15
CA THR A 172 -18.34 18.17 9.08
C THR A 172 -18.54 17.10 8.00
N LEU A 173 -17.47 16.40 7.62
CA LEU A 173 -17.56 15.27 6.69
C LEU A 173 -18.37 14.10 7.27
N ASN A 174 -18.26 13.82 8.56
CA ASN A 174 -19.01 12.73 9.21
C ASN A 174 -20.52 13.01 9.14
N GLU A 175 -20.94 14.24 9.44
CA GLU A 175 -22.34 14.67 9.32
C GLU A 175 -22.84 14.59 7.87
N PHE A 176 -22.00 14.99 6.90
CA PHE A 176 -22.32 14.85 5.48
C PHE A 176 -22.50 13.38 5.07
N ILE A 177 -21.63 12.48 5.53
CA ILE A 177 -21.72 11.03 5.26
C ILE A 177 -23.03 10.47 5.82
N ASP A 178 -23.42 10.84 7.04
CA ASP A 178 -24.65 10.35 7.67
C ASP A 178 -25.88 10.84 6.91
N LYS A 179 -25.92 12.12 6.55
CA LYS A 179 -27.01 12.69 5.75
C LYS A 179 -27.17 12.00 4.40
N GLU A 180 -26.08 11.79 3.66
CA GLU A 180 -26.13 11.13 2.36
C GLU A 180 -26.49 9.64 2.48
N PHE A 181 -26.06 8.98 3.56
CA PHE A 181 -26.48 7.62 3.86
C PHE A 181 -27.98 7.52 4.15
N ASP A 182 -28.53 8.41 4.98
CA ASP A 182 -29.96 8.44 5.29
C ASP A 182 -30.81 8.69 4.05
N ARG A 183 -30.36 9.59 3.16
CA ARG A 183 -31.01 9.83 1.87
C ARG A 183 -31.05 8.56 1.02
N PHE A 184 -29.91 7.86 0.93
CA PHE A 184 -29.80 6.60 0.20
C PHE A 184 -30.71 5.52 0.81
N ALA A 185 -30.62 5.30 2.12
CA ALA A 185 -31.38 4.27 2.83
C ALA A 185 -32.89 4.53 2.75
N SER A 186 -33.32 5.78 2.94
CA SER A 186 -34.71 6.20 2.74
C SER A 186 -35.21 5.90 1.33
N SER A 187 -34.39 6.17 0.30
CA SER A 187 -34.78 5.88 -1.09
C SER A 187 -35.00 4.39 -1.32
N LEU A 188 -34.13 3.55 -0.78
CA LEU A 188 -34.25 2.09 -0.86
C LEU A 188 -35.52 1.61 -0.16
N TYR A 189 -35.75 2.03 1.08
CA TYR A 189 -36.95 1.66 1.86
C TYR A 189 -38.24 2.07 1.13
N ASN A 190 -38.33 3.33 0.69
CA ASN A 190 -39.49 3.84 -0.03
C ASN A 190 -39.77 3.06 -1.32
N ARG A 191 -38.73 2.70 -2.08
CA ARG A 191 -38.87 1.92 -3.33
C ARG A 191 -39.47 0.53 -3.09
N HIS A 192 -39.22 -0.03 -1.92
CA HIS A 192 -39.70 -1.35 -1.53
C HIS A 192 -40.93 -1.32 -0.62
N GLY A 193 -41.57 -0.14 -0.47
CA GLY A 193 -42.78 0.03 0.35
C GLY A 193 -42.55 -0.16 1.84
N LEU A 194 -41.32 0.09 2.32
CA LEU A 194 -40.92 -0.02 3.72
C LEU A 194 -40.78 1.37 4.35
N GLU A 195 -41.02 1.47 5.65
CA GLU A 195 -40.81 2.70 6.42
C GLU A 195 -39.37 2.76 6.97
N TYR A 196 -38.63 3.82 6.66
CA TYR A 196 -37.25 3.99 7.14
C TYR A 196 -37.23 4.71 8.50
N SER A 197 -36.68 4.05 9.51
CA SER A 197 -36.62 4.54 10.90
C SER A 197 -35.27 5.18 11.29
N GLY A 198 -34.46 5.59 10.30
CA GLY A 198 -33.12 6.15 10.53
C GLY A 198 -32.00 5.09 10.58
N ARG A 199 -32.31 3.83 10.30
CA ARG A 199 -31.33 2.75 10.13
C ARG A 199 -31.92 1.59 9.33
N PHE A 200 -31.05 0.77 8.77
CA PHE A 200 -31.46 -0.57 8.31
C PHE A 200 -31.84 -1.43 9.52
N ASP A 201 -33.01 -2.04 9.46
CA ASP A 201 -33.60 -2.85 10.52
C ASP A 201 -34.11 -4.20 9.97
N SER A 202 -34.87 -4.93 10.78
CA SER A 202 -35.40 -6.25 10.41
C SER A 202 -36.39 -6.24 9.25
N LEU A 203 -36.92 -5.08 8.86
CA LEU A 203 -37.79 -4.96 7.69
C LEU A 203 -37.01 -5.12 6.39
N TRP A 204 -35.70 -4.84 6.39
CA TRP A 204 -34.84 -5.05 5.22
C TRP A 204 -34.41 -6.52 5.08
N THR A 205 -35.21 -7.29 4.34
CA THR A 205 -34.97 -8.72 4.08
C THR A 205 -34.16 -9.00 2.81
N LYS A 206 -33.75 -7.95 2.09
CA LYS A 206 -33.00 -8.05 0.81
C LYS A 206 -31.50 -8.19 1.07
N THR A 207 -30.74 -8.33 -0.01
CA THR A 207 -29.27 -8.37 0.08
C THR A 207 -28.73 -7.14 0.83
N GLN A 208 -27.65 -7.38 1.57
CA GLN A 208 -26.87 -6.36 2.27
C GLN A 208 -25.52 -6.13 1.58
N LEU A 209 -25.25 -6.90 0.52
CA LEU A 209 -23.99 -6.89 -0.21
C LEU A 209 -24.06 -5.86 -1.34
N PRO A 210 -23.15 -4.85 -1.36
CA PRO A 210 -23.16 -3.80 -2.37
C PRO A 210 -23.16 -4.32 -3.81
N GLY A 211 -22.42 -5.41 -4.06
CA GLY A 211 -22.27 -6.02 -5.39
C GLY A 211 -23.48 -6.81 -5.88
N GLU A 212 -24.45 -7.09 -5.02
CA GLU A 212 -25.66 -7.85 -5.36
C GLU A 212 -26.88 -6.96 -5.62
N LEU A 213 -26.77 -5.65 -5.36
CA LEU A 213 -27.80 -4.69 -5.74
C LEU A 213 -27.96 -4.63 -7.26
N LYS A 214 -29.20 -4.47 -7.72
CA LYS A 214 -29.56 -4.45 -9.15
C LYS A 214 -30.44 -3.24 -9.46
N GLY A 215 -30.40 -2.81 -10.72
CA GLY A 215 -31.22 -1.69 -11.21
C GLY A 215 -31.06 -0.42 -10.38
N ALA A 216 -32.18 0.24 -10.09
CA ALA A 216 -32.21 1.51 -9.39
C ALA A 216 -31.55 1.48 -7.99
N ASP A 217 -31.61 0.35 -7.25
CA ASP A 217 -30.95 0.24 -5.95
C ASP A 217 -29.42 0.36 -6.07
N ARG A 218 -28.86 -0.20 -7.15
CA ARG A 218 -27.43 -0.10 -7.45
C ARG A 218 -27.06 1.30 -7.90
N ASP A 219 -27.94 1.94 -8.68
CA ASP A 219 -27.70 3.26 -9.21
C ASP A 219 -27.67 4.31 -8.09
N ASP A 220 -28.58 4.21 -7.11
CA ASP A 220 -28.55 5.05 -5.90
C ASP A 220 -27.27 4.88 -5.10
N LEU A 221 -26.79 3.64 -4.96
CA LEU A 221 -25.55 3.35 -4.27
C LEU A 221 -24.35 4.02 -4.96
N TYR A 222 -24.34 4.02 -6.29
CA TYR A 222 -23.29 4.73 -7.06
C TYR A 222 -23.43 6.25 -6.98
N ILE A 223 -24.65 6.80 -6.94
CA ILE A 223 -24.89 8.22 -6.66
C ILE A 223 -24.28 8.60 -5.31
N LEU A 224 -24.56 7.83 -4.26
CA LEU A 224 -23.97 8.03 -2.94
C LEU A 224 -22.44 8.08 -3.01
N TYR A 225 -21.80 7.08 -3.65
CA TYR A 225 -20.34 7.07 -3.76
C TYR A 225 -19.76 8.25 -4.54
N ARG A 226 -20.47 8.73 -5.57
CA ARG A 226 -20.09 9.93 -6.33
C ARG A 226 -20.16 11.19 -5.47
N HIS A 227 -21.21 11.35 -4.67
CA HIS A 227 -21.33 12.47 -3.74
C HIS A 227 -20.22 12.45 -2.69
N LEU A 228 -19.96 11.27 -2.10
CA LEU A 228 -18.89 11.12 -1.12
C LEU A 228 -17.53 11.48 -1.71
N ILE A 229 -17.15 10.90 -2.87
CA ILE A 229 -15.83 11.18 -3.45
C ILE A 229 -15.66 12.66 -3.82
N LYS A 230 -16.74 13.33 -4.25
CA LYS A 230 -16.71 14.77 -4.54
C LYS A 230 -16.32 15.57 -3.30
N HIS A 231 -16.93 15.27 -2.17
CA HIS A 231 -16.62 15.95 -0.91
C HIS A 231 -15.18 15.65 -0.44
N TYR A 232 -14.68 14.43 -0.63
CA TYR A 232 -13.26 14.14 -0.41
C TYR A 232 -12.36 14.96 -1.32
N HIS A 233 -12.64 14.99 -2.63
CA HIS A 233 -11.84 15.75 -3.61
C HIS A 233 -11.72 17.23 -3.21
N GLU A 234 -12.83 17.85 -2.80
CA GLU A 234 -12.86 19.23 -2.31
C GLU A 234 -11.97 19.43 -1.07
N ILE A 235 -12.06 18.53 -0.07
CA ILE A 235 -11.22 18.60 1.14
C ILE A 235 -9.74 18.43 0.79
N PHE A 236 -9.37 17.40 0.01
CA PHE A 236 -7.98 17.18 -0.38
C PHE A 236 -7.42 18.37 -1.16
N THR A 237 -8.20 18.96 -2.06
CA THR A 237 -7.80 20.16 -2.83
C THR A 237 -7.57 21.35 -1.91
N LYS A 238 -8.45 21.56 -0.93
CA LYS A 238 -8.28 22.62 0.07
C LYS A 238 -7.02 22.42 0.91
N LEU A 239 -6.78 21.21 1.40
CA LEU A 239 -5.59 20.89 2.21
C LEU A 239 -4.29 21.11 1.43
N LEU A 240 -4.25 20.71 0.16
CA LEU A 240 -3.11 20.98 -0.72
C LEU A 240 -2.88 22.49 -0.91
N SER A 241 -3.95 23.27 -1.09
CA SER A 241 -3.84 24.72 -1.27
C SER A 241 -3.40 25.49 -0.02
N GLN A 242 -3.60 24.91 1.17
CA GLN A 242 -3.24 25.53 2.45
C GLN A 242 -1.75 25.39 2.76
N ASP A 243 -1.21 24.17 2.64
CA ASP A 243 0.21 23.90 2.91
C ASP A 243 0.64 22.65 2.15
N LYS A 244 1.47 22.85 1.12
CA LYS A 244 1.95 21.78 0.25
C LYS A 244 2.86 20.79 0.98
N ALA A 245 3.72 21.26 1.87
CA ALA A 245 4.68 20.41 2.56
C ALA A 245 3.97 19.48 3.56
N LYS A 246 3.06 20.05 4.37
CA LYS A 246 2.20 19.26 5.26
C LYS A 246 1.32 18.27 4.49
N PHE A 247 0.85 18.66 3.31
CA PHE A 247 0.02 17.79 2.48
C PHE A 247 0.80 16.57 1.99
N ILE A 248 2.01 16.77 1.48
CA ILE A 248 2.90 15.68 1.05
C ILE A 248 3.19 14.75 2.22
N GLU A 249 3.60 15.28 3.36
CA GLU A 249 3.89 14.47 4.57
C GLU A 249 2.67 13.64 5.00
N SER A 250 1.48 14.24 4.96
CA SER A 250 0.22 13.57 5.31
C SER A 250 -0.21 12.49 4.30
N LEU A 251 0.26 12.59 3.04
CA LEU A 251 -0.02 11.61 2.00
C LEU A 251 0.89 10.37 2.08
N LEU A 252 2.12 10.49 2.57
CA LEU A 252 3.08 9.37 2.60
C LEU A 252 2.49 8.10 3.25
N PRO A 253 1.81 8.16 4.41
CA PRO A 253 1.19 6.97 5.00
C PRO A 253 0.07 6.37 4.15
N LEU A 254 -0.63 7.18 3.34
CA LEU A 254 -1.65 6.73 2.39
C LEU A 254 -1.03 6.05 1.16
N MET A 255 0.23 6.37 0.84
CA MET A 255 1.04 5.72 -0.20
C MET A 255 1.76 4.47 0.31
N GLY A 256 1.56 4.11 1.59
CA GLY A 256 2.24 2.97 2.21
C GLY A 256 3.70 3.27 2.50
N LEU A 257 3.97 4.48 3.01
CA LEU A 257 5.26 4.94 3.49
C LEU A 257 5.04 5.55 4.89
N GLY A 258 5.28 4.75 5.93
CA GLY A 258 5.09 5.18 7.32
C GLY A 258 6.19 6.10 7.85
N ASN A 259 7.34 6.15 7.17
CA ASN A 259 8.46 7.03 7.48
C ASN A 259 8.87 7.76 6.19
N LYS A 260 9.09 9.07 6.28
CA LYS A 260 9.48 9.91 5.15
C LYS A 260 10.83 9.50 4.58
N ASP A 261 11.76 9.02 5.39
CA ASP A 261 13.12 8.67 4.97
C ASP A 261 13.20 7.30 4.25
N VAL A 262 12.05 6.64 4.02
CA VAL A 262 12.00 5.33 3.35
C VAL A 262 12.18 5.48 1.85
N VAL A 263 13.21 4.80 1.33
CA VAL A 263 13.37 4.56 -0.10
C VAL A 263 12.48 3.38 -0.48
N GLN A 264 11.59 3.57 -1.45
CA GLN A 264 10.74 2.50 -1.96
C GLN A 264 11.30 1.96 -3.27
N GLY A 265 11.64 0.67 -3.28
CA GLY A 265 11.99 -0.09 -4.47
C GLY A 265 10.84 -0.98 -4.93
N ILE A 266 10.41 -0.82 -6.18
CA ILE A 266 9.33 -1.62 -6.77
C ILE A 266 9.85 -2.32 -8.00
N CYS A 267 9.83 -3.64 -7.99
CA CYS A 267 10.19 -4.48 -9.12
C CYS A 267 8.92 -4.96 -9.83
N PHE A 268 8.73 -4.53 -11.08
CA PHE A 268 7.62 -4.95 -11.91
C PHE A 268 8.01 -6.13 -12.79
N TYR A 269 7.20 -7.19 -12.76
CA TYR A 269 7.39 -8.39 -13.58
C TYR A 269 6.21 -8.67 -14.50
N ARG A 270 6.51 -9.24 -15.67
CA ARG A 270 5.50 -9.70 -16.64
C ARG A 270 4.78 -10.92 -16.12
N HIS A 271 3.45 -10.89 -16.15
CA HIS A 271 2.62 -11.95 -15.58
C HIS A 271 2.90 -13.31 -16.24
N LYS A 272 2.93 -14.37 -15.42
CA LYS A 272 3.24 -15.77 -15.78
C LYS A 272 4.71 -16.05 -16.11
N SER A 273 5.38 -15.19 -16.88
CA SER A 273 6.80 -15.41 -17.22
C SER A 273 7.75 -15.01 -16.09
N TYR A 274 7.35 -14.06 -15.25
CA TYR A 274 8.18 -13.44 -14.20
C TYR A 274 9.45 -12.79 -14.75
N ASP A 275 9.47 -12.47 -16.05
CA ASP A 275 10.54 -11.63 -16.60
C ASP A 275 10.41 -10.22 -16.05
N LEU A 276 11.56 -9.57 -15.85
CA LEU A 276 11.59 -8.15 -15.51
C LEU A 276 10.86 -7.35 -16.58
N ASP A 277 10.03 -6.42 -16.14
CA ASP A 277 9.49 -5.37 -16.98
C ASP A 277 10.24 -4.05 -16.77
N TYR A 278 10.28 -3.58 -15.51
CA TYR A 278 11.09 -2.45 -15.08
C TYR A 278 11.19 -2.40 -13.54
N CYS A 279 12.17 -1.66 -13.04
CA CYS A 279 12.29 -1.30 -11.63
C CYS A 279 11.96 0.18 -11.45
N HIS A 280 11.46 0.53 -10.26
CA HIS A 280 11.11 1.90 -9.91
C HIS A 280 11.60 2.17 -8.50
N VAL A 281 12.54 3.10 -8.36
CA VAL A 281 13.05 3.56 -7.06
C VAL A 281 12.62 4.99 -6.85
N VAL A 282 12.02 5.24 -5.69
CA VAL A 282 11.54 6.58 -5.32
C VAL A 282 11.78 6.85 -3.85
N ASN A 283 12.14 8.09 -3.57
CA ASN A 283 12.01 8.72 -2.28
C ASN A 283 11.09 9.94 -2.45
N TYR A 284 10.03 10.02 -1.65
CA TYR A 284 9.04 11.08 -1.78
C TYR A 284 9.32 12.30 -0.89
N THR A 285 10.43 12.32 -0.13
CA THR A 285 10.82 13.50 0.67
C THR A 285 11.16 14.72 -0.18
N GLU A 286 11.61 14.49 -1.41
CA GLU A 286 12.12 15.55 -2.30
C GLU A 286 11.15 15.90 -3.43
N VAL A 287 9.87 15.53 -3.28
CA VAL A 287 8.92 15.73 -4.37
C VAL A 287 8.48 17.18 -4.46
N GLU A 288 8.85 17.83 -5.56
CA GLU A 288 8.40 19.18 -5.87
C GLU A 288 7.07 19.20 -6.62
N GLU A 289 6.75 18.21 -7.45
CA GLU A 289 5.51 18.21 -8.23
C GLU A 289 4.40 17.43 -7.54
N ILE A 290 3.33 18.14 -7.17
CA ILE A 290 2.08 17.54 -6.71
C ILE A 290 0.88 18.27 -7.28
N ARG A 291 -0.10 17.49 -7.77
CA ARG A 291 -1.36 18.03 -8.28
C ARG A 291 -2.49 17.04 -8.07
N ILE A 292 -3.68 17.54 -7.79
CA ILE A 292 -4.90 16.74 -7.77
C ILE A 292 -5.56 16.88 -9.13
N HIS A 293 -5.84 15.76 -9.79
CA HIS A 293 -6.56 15.77 -11.05
C HIS A 293 -8.02 16.20 -10.85
N GLU A 294 -8.61 16.77 -11.90
CA GLU A 294 -10.04 17.05 -11.92
C GLU A 294 -10.85 15.77 -11.67
N LEU A 295 -11.92 15.93 -10.89
CA LEU A 295 -12.83 14.84 -10.61
C LEU A 295 -13.69 14.57 -11.84
N ASN A 296 -13.61 13.36 -12.37
CA ASN A 296 -14.60 12.89 -13.33
C ASN A 296 -15.90 12.58 -12.56
N PRO A 297 -17.02 13.26 -12.87
CA PRO A 297 -18.26 13.13 -12.10
C PRO A 297 -18.88 11.73 -12.17
N GLU A 298 -18.50 10.90 -13.15
CA GLU A 298 -19.08 9.57 -13.35
C GLU A 298 -18.41 8.48 -12.50
N ILE A 299 -17.25 8.76 -11.88
CA ILE A 299 -16.47 7.76 -11.14
C ILE A 299 -16.35 8.11 -9.65
N SER A 300 -16.28 7.08 -8.80
CA SER A 300 -16.12 7.25 -7.36
C SER A 300 -14.65 7.33 -6.91
N SER A 301 -13.78 7.92 -7.73
CA SER A 301 -12.35 8.06 -7.46
C SER A 301 -11.72 9.27 -8.15
N PHE A 302 -10.65 9.80 -7.58
CA PHE A 302 -9.76 10.77 -8.24
C PHE A 302 -8.30 10.37 -8.07
N ASN A 303 -7.41 11.00 -8.83
CA ASN A 303 -5.97 10.76 -8.76
C ASN A 303 -5.24 11.99 -8.24
N ILE A 304 -4.24 11.77 -7.39
CA ILE A 304 -3.24 12.74 -6.99
C ILE A 304 -1.94 12.34 -7.67
N CYS A 305 -1.41 13.20 -8.55
CA CYS A 305 -0.13 13.01 -9.20
C CYS A 305 0.96 13.57 -8.28
N ILE A 306 1.98 12.78 -7.98
CA ILE A 306 3.09 13.11 -7.08
C ILE A 306 4.39 12.55 -7.66
N GLY A 307 5.35 13.41 -8.00
CA GLY A 307 6.66 12.98 -8.55
C GLY A 307 6.57 12.14 -9.83
N GLY A 308 5.53 12.34 -10.64
CA GLY A 308 5.22 11.55 -11.85
C GLY A 308 4.38 10.29 -11.62
N ASP A 309 4.24 9.85 -10.38
CA ASP A 309 3.40 8.71 -9.97
C ASP A 309 1.98 9.16 -9.61
N ASN A 310 1.02 8.23 -9.56
CA ASN A 310 -0.37 8.52 -9.28
C ASN A 310 -0.89 7.74 -8.07
N LEU A 311 -1.33 8.46 -7.05
CA LEU A 311 -2.13 7.95 -5.96
C LEU A 311 -3.62 8.06 -6.33
N GLN A 312 -4.27 6.94 -6.58
CA GLN A 312 -5.73 6.90 -6.71
C GLN A 312 -6.37 6.85 -5.32
N VAL A 313 -7.32 7.74 -5.09
CA VAL A 313 -8.19 7.79 -3.90
C VAL A 313 -9.60 7.39 -4.34
N ARG A 314 -10.16 6.35 -3.73
CA ARG A 314 -11.47 5.78 -4.12
C ARG A 314 -12.35 5.49 -2.91
N VAL A 315 -13.63 5.86 -3.00
CA VAL A 315 -14.66 5.42 -2.05
C VAL A 315 -15.07 3.98 -2.37
N LYS A 316 -15.01 3.11 -1.36
CA LYS A 316 -15.50 1.73 -1.41
C LYS A 316 -16.42 1.46 -0.22
N PRO A 317 -17.46 0.62 -0.39
CA PRO A 317 -18.23 0.14 0.75
C PRO A 317 -17.39 -0.72 1.69
N MET A 318 -17.85 -0.82 2.94
CA MET A 318 -17.50 -1.95 3.81
C MET A 318 -18.20 -3.24 3.32
N ASN A 319 -17.95 -4.36 4.00
CA ASN A 319 -18.52 -5.66 3.62
C ASN A 319 -20.06 -5.63 3.42
N LYS A 320 -20.75 -4.69 4.06
CA LYS A 320 -22.19 -4.43 3.91
C LYS A 320 -22.43 -2.94 3.68
N PHE A 321 -23.48 -2.58 2.94
CA PHE A 321 -23.90 -1.19 2.75
C PHE A 321 -24.89 -0.69 3.81
N THR A 322 -25.36 -1.55 4.72
CA THR A 322 -26.45 -1.24 5.66
C THR A 322 -26.03 -0.40 6.87
N ALA A 323 -24.84 0.18 6.83
CA ALA A 323 -24.32 1.10 7.84
C ALA A 323 -23.53 2.21 7.13
N PRO A 324 -23.43 3.42 7.70
CA PRO A 324 -22.65 4.54 7.14
C PRO A 324 -21.14 4.34 7.37
N SER A 325 -20.65 3.15 7.04
CA SER A 325 -19.27 2.71 7.22
C SER A 325 -18.65 2.48 5.84
N TYR A 326 -17.87 3.45 5.39
CA TYR A 326 -17.17 3.39 4.10
C TYR A 326 -15.66 3.34 4.30
N LYS A 327 -14.96 2.87 3.28
CA LYS A 327 -13.50 2.86 3.19
C LYS A 327 -13.05 3.81 2.11
N ILE A 328 -11.98 4.54 2.42
CA ILE A 328 -11.18 5.24 1.43
C ILE A 328 -10.02 4.32 1.09
N ASN A 329 -10.07 3.78 -0.12
CA ASN A 329 -9.02 2.94 -0.65
C ASN A 329 -8.04 3.82 -1.42
N CYS A 330 -6.77 3.68 -1.04
CA CYS A 330 -5.65 4.32 -1.69
C CYS A 330 -4.85 3.27 -2.45
N SER A 331 -4.54 3.55 -3.72
CA SER A 331 -3.69 2.68 -4.53
C SER A 331 -2.76 3.48 -5.42
N MET A 332 -1.49 3.07 -5.45
CA MET A 332 -0.47 3.68 -6.28
C MET A 332 -0.43 3.04 -7.68
N LYS A 333 -0.28 3.90 -8.67
CA LYS A 333 0.00 3.54 -10.06
C LYS A 333 1.28 4.25 -10.49
N PHE A 334 2.24 3.43 -10.89
CA PHE A 334 3.56 3.89 -11.30
C PHE A 334 3.62 3.95 -12.81
N LYS A 335 4.24 5.01 -13.33
CA LYS A 335 4.55 5.08 -14.76
C LYS A 335 5.93 4.48 -14.98
N ARG A 336 6.07 3.69 -16.04
CA ARG A 336 7.39 3.33 -16.56
C ARG A 336 8.09 4.62 -16.95
N LYS A 337 9.26 4.88 -16.36
CA LYS A 337 10.17 5.92 -16.84
C LYS A 337 10.87 5.32 -18.06
N ASP A 338 10.70 5.95 -19.22
CA ASP A 338 11.31 5.52 -20.48
C ASP A 338 12.80 5.82 -20.52
#